data_AF-M1IW77-F1
#
_entry.id   AF-M1IW77-F1
#
_cell.length_a   1.000
_cell.length_b   1.000
_cell.length_c   1.000
_cell.angle_alpha   90.00
_cell.angle_beta   90.00
_cell.angle_gamma   90.00
#
_symmetry.space_group_name_H-M   'P 1'
#
loop_
_entity.id
_entity.type
_entity.pdbx_description
1 polymer ?
#
loop_
_entity_poly.entity_id
_entity_poly.type
_entity_poly.pdbx_seq_one_letter_code
_entity_poly.pdbx_strand_id
1 'polypeptide(L)'
;MKKRTIAELLTDIRMAKYKIDMWISKAENRNKALERLSLSNIGRFPLLSKEYIKETELTRKYIVTLVQLKILLEILEIRLETLIILGNVVTYLSPLVEALNELKGQLGASIEFSPIIDEIIETIRTVYIAPNTVQQSPQINVKEEARQLLKEAEDVAKKELKENYKIEI
;
A
#
# COMPACT_ATOMS: atom_id res chain seq x y z
N MET A 1 23.77 16.12 -3.81
CA MET A 1 22.43 15.66 -4.23
C MET A 1 21.46 16.82 -4.14
N LYS A 2 20.67 17.07 -5.18
CA LYS A 2 19.61 18.10 -5.17
C LYS A 2 18.54 17.64 -4.18
N LYS A 3 18.12 18.49 -3.23
CA LYS A 3 17.04 18.13 -2.29
C LYS A 3 15.77 17.89 -3.11
N ARG A 4 15.17 16.70 -3.03
CA ARG A 4 13.87 16.45 -3.65
C ARG A 4 12.83 17.37 -3.04
N THR A 5 11.95 17.91 -3.88
CA THR A 5 10.88 18.81 -3.47
C THR A 5 9.61 18.02 -3.09
N ILE A 6 8.69 18.65 -2.35
CA ILE A 6 7.41 17.98 -2.01
C ILE A 6 6.64 17.66 -3.30
N ALA A 7 6.72 18.52 -4.31
CA ALA A 7 6.06 18.31 -5.60
C ALA A 7 6.60 17.07 -6.35
N GLU A 8 7.91 16.82 -6.29
CA GLU A 8 8.51 15.60 -6.86
C GLU A 8 8.04 14.36 -6.09
N LEU A 9 8.04 14.41 -4.75
CA LEU A 9 7.54 13.31 -3.92
C LEU A 9 6.06 13.00 -4.16
N LEU A 10 5.21 14.03 -4.30
CA LEU A 10 3.79 13.86 -4.65
C LEU A 10 3.64 13.21 -6.03
N THR A 11 4.51 13.54 -6.98
CA THR A 11 4.52 12.90 -8.30
C THR A 11 4.89 11.43 -8.19
N ASP A 12 5.92 11.10 -7.40
CA ASP A 12 6.34 9.72 -7.14
C ASP A 12 5.23 8.89 -6.50
N ILE A 13 4.53 9.45 -5.51
CA ILE A 13 3.38 8.81 -4.85
C ILE A 13 2.24 8.55 -5.85
N ARG A 14 1.88 9.54 -6.68
CA ARG A 14 0.83 9.37 -7.70
C ARG A 14 1.20 8.29 -8.72
N MET A 15 2.46 8.24 -9.16
CA MET A 15 2.96 7.19 -10.04
C MET A 15 2.91 5.81 -9.38
N ALA A 16 3.26 5.72 -8.09
CA ALA A 16 3.18 4.48 -7.33
C ALA A 16 1.74 3.96 -7.24
N LYS A 17 0.77 4.83 -6.92
CA LYS A 17 -0.67 4.46 -6.89
C LYS A 17 -1.16 3.98 -8.25
N TYR A 18 -0.83 4.68 -9.34
CA TYR A 18 -1.21 4.25 -10.69
C TYR A 18 -0.63 2.88 -11.05
N LYS A 19 0.63 2.61 -10.68
CA LYS A 19 1.24 1.28 -10.84
C LYS A 19 0.48 0.22 -10.04
N ILE A 20 0.10 0.52 -8.81
CA ILE A 20 -0.69 -0.38 -7.97
C ILE A 20 -2.03 -0.71 -8.65
N ASP A 21 -2.78 0.29 -9.14
CA ASP A 21 -4.05 0.07 -9.85
C ASP A 21 -3.87 -0.83 -11.09
N MET A 22 -2.82 -0.61 -11.89
CA MET A 22 -2.50 -1.48 -13.03
C MET A 22 -2.23 -2.93 -12.60
N TRP A 23 -1.51 -3.13 -11.50
CA TRP A 23 -1.19 -4.46 -10.99
C TRP A 23 -2.41 -5.16 -10.42
N ILE A 24 -3.28 -4.45 -9.69
CA ILE A 24 -4.56 -4.97 -9.21
C ILE A 24 -5.39 -5.45 -10.39
N SER A 25 -5.56 -4.61 -11.43
CA SER A 25 -6.33 -4.98 -12.63
C SER A 25 -5.77 -6.24 -13.33
N LYS A 26 -4.45 -6.36 -13.44
CA LYS A 26 -3.81 -7.58 -13.98
C LYS A 26 -4.09 -8.81 -13.11
N ALA A 27 -3.98 -8.68 -11.79
CA ALA A 27 -4.21 -9.74 -10.83
C ALA A 27 -5.68 -10.21 -10.86
N GLU A 28 -6.64 -9.30 -10.95
CA GLU A 28 -8.06 -9.62 -11.08
C GLU A 28 -8.38 -10.38 -12.37
N ASN A 29 -7.80 -9.95 -13.50
CA ASN A 29 -7.98 -10.64 -14.77
C ASN A 29 -7.41 -12.07 -14.72
N ARG A 30 -6.27 -12.25 -14.05
CA ARG A 30 -5.71 -13.58 -13.79
C ARG A 30 -6.61 -14.42 -12.90
N ASN A 31 -7.17 -13.86 -11.83
CA ASN A 31 -8.11 -14.56 -10.94
C ASN A 31 -9.33 -15.07 -11.70
N LYS A 32 -9.95 -14.21 -12.53
CA LYS A 32 -11.09 -14.62 -13.37
C LYS A 32 -10.74 -15.77 -14.30
N ALA A 33 -9.50 -15.80 -14.83
CA ALA A 33 -9.04 -16.91 -15.67
C ALA A 33 -8.85 -18.20 -14.85
N LEU A 34 -8.24 -18.13 -13.67
CA LEU A 34 -8.04 -19.27 -12.77
C LEU A 34 -9.35 -19.86 -12.29
N GLU A 35 -10.33 -19.04 -11.92
CA GLU A 35 -11.67 -19.49 -11.53
C GLU A 35 -12.37 -20.25 -12.66
N ARG A 36 -12.32 -19.72 -13.90
CA ARG A 36 -12.86 -20.40 -15.09
C ARG A 36 -12.17 -21.74 -15.35
N LEU A 37 -10.85 -21.79 -15.22
CA LEU A 37 -10.08 -23.03 -15.36
C LEU A 37 -10.45 -24.03 -14.27
N SER A 38 -10.66 -23.60 -13.04
CA SER A 38 -11.12 -24.46 -11.95
C SER A 38 -12.47 -25.12 -12.29
N LEU A 39 -13.46 -24.31 -12.66
CA LEU A 39 -14.80 -24.79 -13.00
C LEU A 39 -14.77 -25.79 -14.17
N SER A 40 -13.94 -25.52 -15.18
CA SER A 40 -13.80 -26.39 -16.36
C SER A 40 -13.15 -27.73 -16.04
N ASN A 41 -12.35 -27.81 -14.97
CA ASN A 41 -11.58 -28.99 -14.62
C ASN A 41 -12.16 -29.79 -13.44
N ILE A 42 -13.21 -29.32 -12.78
CA ILE A 42 -13.71 -29.90 -11.52
C ILE A 42 -14.09 -31.38 -11.62
N GLY A 43 -14.63 -31.82 -12.77
CA GLY A 43 -15.03 -33.22 -12.99
C GLY A 43 -13.86 -34.12 -13.43
N ARG A 44 -13.06 -33.67 -14.39
CA ARG A 44 -12.01 -34.50 -15.02
C ARG A 44 -10.69 -34.50 -14.23
N PHE A 45 -10.34 -33.35 -13.64
CA PHE A 45 -9.08 -33.14 -12.93
C PHE A 45 -9.32 -32.37 -11.62
N PRO A 46 -9.96 -32.98 -10.61
CA PRO A 46 -10.37 -32.30 -9.38
C PRO A 46 -9.19 -31.76 -8.55
N LEU A 47 -8.03 -32.45 -8.58
CA LEU A 47 -6.82 -31.95 -7.91
C LEU A 47 -6.33 -30.65 -8.56
N LEU A 48 -6.28 -30.59 -9.90
CA LEU A 48 -5.86 -29.41 -10.65
C LEU A 48 -6.82 -28.23 -10.43
N SER A 49 -8.13 -28.50 -10.42
CA SER A 49 -9.15 -27.50 -10.08
C SER A 49 -8.92 -26.89 -8.70
N LYS A 50 -8.59 -27.70 -7.68
CA LYS A 50 -8.26 -27.21 -6.33
C LYS A 50 -7.02 -26.31 -6.31
N GLU A 51 -5.99 -26.64 -7.09
CA GLU A 51 -4.79 -25.79 -7.17
C GLU A 51 -5.08 -24.42 -7.78
N TYR A 52 -5.94 -24.33 -8.81
CA TYR A 52 -6.37 -23.04 -9.36
C TYR A 52 -7.14 -22.18 -8.35
N ILE A 53 -7.98 -22.79 -7.49
CA ILE A 53 -8.65 -22.05 -6.41
C ILE A 53 -7.64 -21.54 -5.39
N LYS A 54 -6.68 -22.37 -4.96
CA LYS A 54 -5.63 -21.93 -4.03
C LYS A 54 -4.84 -20.73 -4.56
N GLU A 55 -4.45 -20.77 -5.83
CA GLU A 55 -3.74 -19.66 -6.49
C GLU A 55 -4.60 -18.39 -6.55
N THR A 56 -5.91 -18.54 -6.80
CA THR A 56 -6.87 -17.42 -6.77
C THR A 56 -6.90 -16.77 -5.39
N GLU A 57 -6.97 -17.58 -4.32
CA GLU A 57 -6.98 -17.08 -2.93
C GLU A 57 -5.66 -16.39 -2.54
N LEU A 58 -4.51 -16.92 -2.98
CA LEU A 58 -3.21 -16.26 -2.77
C LEU A 58 -3.16 -14.89 -3.47
N THR A 59 -3.62 -14.85 -4.72
CA THR A 59 -3.64 -13.62 -5.50
C THR A 59 -4.62 -12.60 -4.93
N ARG A 60 -5.79 -13.03 -4.42
CA ARG A 60 -6.75 -12.15 -3.72
C ARG A 60 -6.13 -11.53 -2.49
N LYS A 61 -5.46 -12.31 -1.63
CA LYS A 61 -4.72 -11.78 -0.46
C LYS A 61 -3.70 -10.72 -0.86
N TYR A 62 -2.99 -10.94 -1.96
CA TYR A 62 -2.05 -9.96 -2.48
C TYR A 62 -2.74 -8.67 -2.94
N ILE A 63 -3.89 -8.75 -3.63
CA ILE A 63 -4.70 -7.59 -4.00
C ILE A 63 -5.13 -6.81 -2.76
N VAL A 64 -5.55 -7.48 -1.68
CA VAL A 64 -5.94 -6.82 -0.42
C VAL A 64 -4.79 -5.95 0.11
N THR A 65 -3.58 -6.51 0.20
CA THR A 65 -2.39 -5.77 0.68
C THR A 65 -2.05 -4.60 -0.25
N LEU A 66 -2.21 -4.76 -1.58
CA LEU A 66 -1.99 -3.67 -2.54
C LEU A 66 -2.99 -2.52 -2.37
N VAL A 67 -4.27 -2.83 -2.13
CA VAL A 67 -5.30 -1.80 -1.87
C VAL A 67 -5.00 -1.05 -0.56
N GLN A 68 -4.62 -1.77 0.50
CA GLN A 68 -4.18 -1.12 1.75
C GLN A 68 -2.99 -0.19 1.53
N LEU A 69 -2.03 -0.59 0.69
CA LEU A 69 -0.87 0.24 0.37
C LEU A 69 -1.28 1.50 -0.37
N LYS A 70 -2.17 1.37 -1.37
CA LYS A 70 -2.70 2.51 -2.11
C LYS A 70 -3.35 3.52 -1.14
N ILE A 71 -4.15 3.05 -0.19
CA ILE A 71 -4.81 3.93 0.79
C ILE A 71 -3.79 4.64 1.70
N LEU A 72 -2.76 3.94 2.20
CA LEU A 72 -1.70 4.61 2.96
C LEU A 72 -0.96 5.66 2.14
N LEU A 73 -0.73 5.41 0.85
CA LEU A 73 -0.14 6.38 -0.08
C LEU A 73 -1.07 7.57 -0.34
N GLU A 74 -2.38 7.38 -0.38
CA GLU A 74 -3.37 8.47 -0.46
C GLU A 74 -3.39 9.32 0.80
N ILE A 75 -3.38 8.70 1.98
CA ILE A 75 -3.28 9.43 3.25
C ILE A 75 -1.97 10.24 3.29
N LEU A 76 -0.87 9.65 2.83
CA LEU A 76 0.41 10.34 2.73
C LEU A 76 0.37 11.53 1.77
N GLU A 77 -0.23 11.37 0.60
CA GLU A 77 -0.43 12.47 -0.36
C GLU A 77 -1.18 13.64 0.29
N ILE A 78 -2.32 13.37 0.93
CA ILE A 78 -3.14 14.39 1.62
C ILE A 78 -2.33 15.12 2.70
N ARG A 79 -1.53 14.38 3.48
CA ARG A 79 -0.67 14.98 4.52
C ARG A 79 0.45 15.82 3.92
N LEU A 80 1.07 15.41 2.81
CA LEU A 80 2.08 16.21 2.12
C LEU A 80 1.50 17.47 1.48
N GLU A 81 0.30 17.39 0.90
CA GLU A 81 -0.44 18.57 0.41
C GLU A 81 -0.76 19.54 1.56
N THR A 82 -1.16 19.00 2.72
CA THR A 82 -1.39 19.79 3.93
C THR A 82 -0.10 20.48 4.41
N LEU A 83 1.07 19.83 4.31
CA LEU A 83 2.36 20.48 4.63
C LEU A 83 2.66 21.64 3.70
N ILE A 84 2.36 21.53 2.41
CA ILE A 84 2.54 22.64 1.46
C ILE A 84 1.68 23.84 1.88
N ILE A 85 0.46 23.60 2.35
CA ILE A 85 -0.49 24.66 2.70
C ILE A 85 -0.18 25.29 4.07
N LEU A 86 0.15 24.48 5.08
CA LEU A 86 0.25 24.92 6.49
C LEU A 86 1.69 25.00 7.05
N GLY A 87 2.69 24.50 6.33
CA GLY A 87 4.12 24.75 6.56
C GLY A 87 4.80 24.03 7.73
N ASN A 88 4.10 23.58 8.78
CA ASN A 88 4.76 23.24 10.05
C ASN A 88 4.34 21.93 10.76
N VAL A 89 3.59 21.03 10.12
CA VAL A 89 3.00 19.87 10.82
C VAL A 89 3.69 18.55 10.45
N VAL A 90 5.02 18.52 10.43
CA VAL A 90 5.79 17.35 9.94
C VAL A 90 5.68 16.13 10.87
N THR A 91 5.24 16.33 12.11
CA THR A 91 5.09 15.28 13.14
C THR A 91 4.16 14.15 12.72
N TYR A 92 3.20 14.39 11.82
CA TYR A 92 2.30 13.35 11.32
C TYR A 92 2.88 12.47 10.22
N LEU A 93 4.08 12.73 9.69
CA LEU A 93 4.68 11.87 8.67
C LEU A 93 5.33 10.63 9.26
N SER A 94 5.88 10.72 10.47
CA SER A 94 6.57 9.59 11.12
C SER A 94 5.69 8.35 11.31
N PRO A 95 4.44 8.45 11.82
CA PRO A 95 3.56 7.29 11.95
C PRO A 95 3.20 6.65 10.59
N LEU A 96 3.05 7.47 9.54
CA LEU A 96 2.80 6.95 8.18
C LEU A 96 4.00 6.18 7.63
N VAL A 97 5.21 6.69 7.85
CA VAL A 97 6.43 6.00 7.44
C VAL A 97 6.56 4.66 8.16
N GLU A 98 6.20 4.59 9.45
CA GLU A 98 6.17 3.32 10.19
C GLU A 98 5.12 2.36 9.62
N ALA A 99 3.89 2.84 9.37
CA ALA A 99 2.82 2.05 8.75
C ALA A 99 3.21 1.51 7.35
N LEU A 100 3.85 2.34 6.52
CA LEU A 100 4.34 1.92 5.20
C LEU A 100 5.43 0.84 5.31
N ASN A 101 6.33 0.94 6.31
CA ASN A 101 7.34 -0.10 6.54
C ASN A 101 6.71 -1.44 6.96
N GLU A 102 5.72 -1.39 7.85
CA GLU A 102 5.02 -2.59 8.30
C GLU A 102 4.28 -3.27 7.14
N LEU A 103 3.55 -2.49 6.34
CA LEU A 103 2.82 -3.04 5.19
C LEU A 103 3.77 -3.53 4.08
N LYS A 104 4.88 -2.84 3.82
CA LYS A 104 5.94 -3.32 2.93
C LYS A 104 6.47 -4.69 3.39
N GLY A 105 6.61 -4.90 4.70
CA GLY A 105 6.98 -6.20 5.27
C GLY A 105 6.01 -7.33 4.89
N GLN A 106 4.71 -7.03 4.78
CA GLN A 106 3.68 -7.99 4.35
C GLN A 106 3.73 -8.28 2.84
N LEU A 107 4.12 -7.31 2.02
CA LEU A 107 4.35 -7.51 0.58
C LEU A 107 5.60 -8.35 0.28
N GLY A 108 6.45 -8.58 1.28
CA GLY A 108 7.70 -9.30 1.15
C GLY A 108 8.72 -8.58 0.25
N ALA A 109 9.63 -9.34 -0.34
CA ALA A 109 10.63 -8.82 -1.27
C ALA A 109 10.04 -8.57 -2.67
N SER A 110 8.92 -7.84 -2.75
CA SER A 110 8.34 -7.44 -4.02
C SER A 110 9.34 -6.58 -4.80
N ILE A 111 9.84 -7.11 -5.91
CA ILE A 111 10.80 -6.42 -6.78
C ILE A 111 10.20 -5.12 -7.35
N GLU A 112 8.88 -5.10 -7.56
CA GLU A 112 8.18 -4.00 -8.21
C GLU A 112 7.87 -2.84 -7.26
N PHE A 113 7.47 -3.14 -6.02
CA PHE A 113 6.96 -2.12 -5.10
C PHE A 113 7.94 -1.75 -4.00
N SER A 114 8.75 -2.70 -3.50
CA SER A 114 9.64 -2.42 -2.37
C SER A 114 10.64 -1.29 -2.67
N PRO A 115 11.30 -1.21 -3.85
CA PRO A 115 12.21 -0.10 -4.16
C PRO A 115 11.50 1.26 -4.20
N ILE A 116 10.29 1.32 -4.75
CA ILE A 116 9.49 2.55 -4.86
C ILE A 116 9.10 3.04 -3.47
N ILE A 117 8.63 2.13 -2.62
CA ILE A 117 8.23 2.44 -1.24
C ILE A 117 9.46 2.89 -0.42
N ASP A 118 10.60 2.22 -0.59
CA ASP A 118 11.84 2.57 0.08
C ASP A 118 12.32 3.98 -0.30
N GLU A 119 12.25 4.32 -1.57
CA GLU A 119 12.61 5.65 -2.06
C GLU A 119 11.70 6.75 -1.51
N ILE A 120 10.38 6.49 -1.43
CA ILE A 120 9.40 7.40 -0.81
C ILE A 120 9.71 7.58 0.67
N ILE A 121 9.91 6.48 1.41
CA ILE A 121 10.22 6.49 2.84
C ILE A 121 11.51 7.25 3.12
N GLU A 122 12.56 6.97 2.35
CA GLU A 122 13.86 7.61 2.54
C GLU A 122 13.81 9.10 2.23
N THR A 123 13.09 9.49 1.18
CA THR A 123 12.85 10.91 0.87
C THR A 123 12.13 11.60 2.02
N ILE A 124 11.08 10.98 2.58
CA ILE A 124 10.35 11.54 3.72
C ILE A 124 11.26 11.71 4.94
N ARG A 125 12.01 10.66 5.28
CA ARG A 125 12.90 10.64 6.44
C ARG A 125 14.01 11.69 6.33
N THR A 126 14.69 11.75 5.20
CA THR A 126 15.89 12.59 5.03
C THR A 126 15.56 14.06 4.79
N VAL A 127 14.48 14.36 4.05
CA VAL A 127 14.16 15.72 3.63
C VAL A 127 13.23 16.42 4.63
N TYR A 128 12.32 15.69 5.28
CA TYR A 128 11.28 16.30 6.10
C TYR A 128 11.43 15.94 7.58
N ILE A 129 11.64 14.69 7.93
CA ILE A 129 11.69 14.28 9.34
C ILE A 129 13.01 14.72 9.98
N ALA A 130 14.15 14.22 9.50
CA ALA A 130 15.47 14.45 10.09
C ALA A 130 15.87 15.93 10.21
N PRO A 131 15.54 16.83 9.27
CA PRO A 131 15.84 18.26 9.41
C PRO A 131 14.99 18.98 10.46
N ASN A 132 13.86 18.39 10.87
CA ASN A 132 12.88 19.00 11.78
C ASN A 132 12.83 18.32 13.16
N THR A 133 13.78 17.43 13.50
CA THR A 133 13.82 16.68 14.76
C THR A 133 14.17 17.50 16.02
N VAL A 134 13.85 18.80 16.08
CA VAL A 134 14.04 19.61 17.29
C VAL A 134 13.05 19.19 18.40
N GLN A 135 11.98 18.45 18.07
CA GLN A 135 11.01 17.94 19.04
C GLN A 135 10.80 16.43 18.80
N GLN A 136 11.43 15.59 19.62
CA GLN A 136 11.21 14.14 19.58
C GLN A 136 9.84 13.83 20.18
N SER A 137 8.87 13.44 19.34
CA SER A 137 7.67 12.73 19.82
C SER A 137 8.10 11.42 20.49
N PRO A 138 7.46 10.98 21.60
CA PRO A 138 7.77 9.68 22.20
C PRO A 138 7.59 8.56 21.18
N GLN A 139 8.59 7.68 21.00
CA GLN A 139 8.52 6.58 20.02
C GLN A 139 7.32 5.64 20.23
N ILE A 140 6.85 5.51 21.47
CA ILE A 140 5.67 4.70 21.82
C ILE A 140 4.41 5.26 21.14
N ASN A 141 4.28 6.59 21.06
CA ASN A 141 3.11 7.21 20.44
C ASN A 141 3.11 7.02 18.91
N VAL A 142 4.29 7.05 18.28
CA VAL A 142 4.42 6.84 16.82
C VAL A 142 3.92 5.46 16.40
N LYS A 143 4.24 4.41 17.18
CA LYS A 143 3.82 3.04 16.86
C LYS A 143 2.31 2.83 17.04
N GLU A 144 1.72 3.40 18.08
CA GLU A 144 0.27 3.31 18.29
C GLU A 144 -0.50 4.05 17.20
N GLU A 145 -0.04 5.25 16.81
CA GLU A 145 -0.61 5.98 15.67
C GLU A 145 -0.45 5.22 14.34
N ALA A 146 0.69 4.56 14.12
CA ALA A 146 0.91 3.72 12.94
C ALA A 146 -0.05 2.53 12.87
N ARG A 147 -0.29 1.86 14.00
CA ARG A 147 -1.27 0.77 14.11
C ARG A 147 -2.68 1.25 13.84
N GLN A 148 -3.05 2.42 14.35
CA GLN A 148 -4.34 3.03 14.07
C GLN A 148 -4.49 3.33 12.58
N LEU A 149 -3.46 3.89 11.94
CA LEU A 149 -3.46 4.15 10.50
C LEU A 149 -3.60 2.87 9.67
N LEU A 150 -2.92 1.79 10.05
CA LEU A 150 -3.05 0.50 9.38
C LEU A 150 -4.46 -0.05 9.48
N LYS A 151 -5.08 0.07 10.65
CA LYS A 151 -6.47 -0.35 10.86
C LYS A 151 -7.45 0.49 10.04
N GLU A 152 -7.27 1.80 10.02
CA GLU A 152 -8.08 2.71 9.19
C GLU A 152 -7.91 2.36 7.70
N ALA A 153 -6.69 2.12 7.25
CA ALA A 153 -6.41 1.71 5.87
C ALA A 153 -7.03 0.35 5.54
N GLU A 154 -7.03 -0.61 6.48
CA GLU A 154 -7.70 -1.89 6.32
C GLU A 154 -9.22 -1.75 6.20
N ASP A 155 -9.84 -0.93 7.06
CA ASP A 155 -11.29 -0.73 7.05
C ASP A 155 -11.75 -0.03 5.77
N VAL A 156 -10.99 0.98 5.30
CA VAL A 156 -11.24 1.64 4.01
C VAL A 156 -10.98 0.67 2.86
N ALA A 157 -9.93 -0.16 2.92
CA ALA A 157 -9.62 -1.15 1.89
C ALA A 157 -10.75 -2.16 1.74
N LYS A 158 -11.31 -2.66 2.85
CA LYS A 158 -12.47 -3.57 2.82
C LYS A 158 -13.65 -2.97 2.08
N LYS A 159 -13.93 -1.69 2.32
CA LYS A 159 -14.99 -0.98 1.61
C LYS A 159 -14.68 -0.87 0.11
N GLU A 160 -13.46 -0.46 -0.24
CA GLU A 160 -13.04 -0.31 -1.64
C GLU A 160 -13.02 -1.65 -2.40
N LEU A 161 -12.57 -2.72 -1.75
CA LEU A 161 -12.60 -4.10 -2.26
C LEU A 161 -14.00 -4.58 -2.57
N LYS A 162 -14.96 -4.27 -1.70
CA LYS A 162 -16.36 -4.61 -1.91
C LYS A 162 -16.99 -3.79 -3.05
N GLU A 163 -16.75 -2.49 -3.08
CA GLU A 163 -17.40 -1.56 -4.00
C GLU A 163 -16.81 -1.60 -5.42
N ASN A 164 -15.48 -1.65 -5.54
CA ASN A 164 -14.77 -1.48 -6.81
C ASN A 164 -14.23 -2.80 -7.38
N TYR A 165 -13.81 -3.72 -6.52
CA TYR A 165 -13.14 -4.96 -6.94
C TYR A 165 -14.04 -6.21 -6.83
N LYS A 166 -15.21 -6.09 -6.17
CA LYS A 166 -16.15 -7.20 -5.90
C LYS A 166 -15.48 -8.40 -5.21
N ILE A 167 -14.45 -8.15 -4.43
CA ILE A 167 -13.75 -9.14 -3.62
C ILE A 167 -14.41 -9.12 -2.24
N GLU A 168 -15.02 -10.23 -1.85
CA GLU A 168 -15.47 -10.44 -0.46
C GLU A 168 -14.31 -11.02 0.35
N ILE A 169 -14.02 -10.39 1.50
CA ILE A 169 -13.02 -10.83 2.49
C ILE A 169 -13.75 -11.44 3.68
#